data_AF-A0A957L2B5-F1
#
_entry.id   AF-A0A957L2B5-F1
#
_cell.length_a   1.000
_cell.length_b   1.000
_cell.length_c   1.000
_cell.angle_alpha   90.00
_cell.angle_beta   90.00
_cell.angle_gamma   90.00
#
_symmetry.space_group_name_H-M   'P 1'
#
loop_
_entity.id
_entity.type
_entity.pdbx_description
1 polymer ?
#
loop_
_entity_poly.entity_id
_entity_poly.type
_entity_poly.pdbx_seq_one_letter_code
_entity_poly.pdbx_strand_id
1 'polypeptide(L)'
;LGEFDQKGSVRTKYGTREQYLAAIAALHNSGLQVYADAVLNHKMGGDDPEKVMATPYWQNNRRAPAGPPEQIQTYTHFHFPGRGQKYSAFEWHWWHFDAVDYNQLAPDAADKIYLLDGKRFDDQVALDYGNYAYLMGCDLDFQDPWVQGEIVYWGKWFLDQTGVDGFRLDAVKH
;
A
#
# COMPACT_ATOMS: atom_id res chain seq x y z
N LEU A 1 -8.64 6.44 -9.20
CA LEU A 1 -8.59 7.00 -10.57
C LEU A 1 -9.06 8.46 -10.65
N GLY A 2 -8.96 9.28 -9.59
CA GLY A 2 -9.37 10.69 -9.67
C GLY A 2 -10.88 10.90 -9.89
N GLU A 3 -11.72 10.14 -9.17
CA GLU A 3 -13.19 10.13 -9.31
C GLU A 3 -13.92 10.61 -8.04
N PHE A 4 -13.29 10.48 -6.87
CA PHE A 4 -13.91 10.73 -5.57
C PHE A 4 -13.18 11.85 -4.85
N ASP A 5 -13.92 12.69 -4.12
CA ASP A 5 -13.33 13.69 -3.25
C ASP A 5 -12.69 13.00 -2.03
N GLN A 6 -11.38 12.77 -2.10
CA GLN A 6 -10.62 12.14 -1.04
C GLN A 6 -9.23 12.77 -0.97
N LYS A 7 -8.75 13.03 0.25
CA LYS A 7 -7.51 13.78 0.51
C LYS A 7 -7.53 15.21 -0.09
N GLY A 8 -8.69 15.85 -0.07
CA GLY A 8 -8.86 17.27 -0.43
C GLY A 8 -8.88 17.54 -1.94
N SER A 9 -9.05 16.52 -2.77
CA SER A 9 -9.24 16.70 -4.21
C SER A 9 -10.02 15.54 -4.83
N VAL A 10 -10.79 15.83 -5.87
CA VAL A 10 -11.37 14.79 -6.74
C VAL A 10 -10.32 14.23 -7.70
N ARG A 11 -9.53 15.10 -8.34
CA ARG A 11 -8.55 14.69 -9.35
C ARG A 11 -7.26 14.19 -8.72
N THR A 12 -6.54 13.34 -9.45
CA THR A 12 -5.13 13.07 -9.14
C THR A 12 -4.26 14.25 -9.58
N LYS A 13 -2.93 14.17 -9.34
CA LYS A 13 -1.95 15.06 -9.96
C LYS A 13 -2.12 15.15 -11.48
N TYR A 14 -2.52 14.05 -12.12
CA TYR A 14 -2.52 13.88 -13.58
C TYR A 14 -3.88 14.17 -14.25
N GLY A 15 -4.97 14.21 -13.49
CA GLY A 15 -6.32 14.44 -14.02
C GLY A 15 -7.42 13.64 -13.35
N THR A 16 -8.61 13.69 -13.94
CA THR A 16 -9.81 12.92 -13.52
C THR A 16 -9.87 11.54 -14.18
N ARG A 17 -10.81 10.69 -13.72
CA ARG A 17 -11.04 9.37 -14.32
C ARG A 17 -11.38 9.47 -15.81
N GLU A 18 -12.25 10.40 -16.19
CA GLU A 18 -12.70 10.59 -17.57
C GLU A 18 -11.53 10.97 -18.47
N GLN A 19 -10.65 11.85 -18.00
CA GLN A 19 -9.45 12.24 -18.73
C GLN A 19 -8.48 11.06 -18.91
N TYR A 20 -8.32 10.23 -17.88
CA TYR A 20 -7.48 9.03 -17.96
C TYR A 20 -8.02 8.02 -18.98
N LEU A 21 -9.33 7.73 -18.96
CA LEU A 21 -9.95 6.82 -19.92
C LEU A 21 -9.92 7.36 -21.34
N ALA A 22 -10.13 8.67 -21.53
CA ALA A 22 -9.99 9.31 -22.84
C ALA A 22 -8.57 9.22 -23.40
N ALA A 23 -7.55 9.36 -22.53
CA ALA A 23 -6.15 9.22 -22.93
C ALA A 23 -5.84 7.78 -23.38
N ILE A 24 -6.30 6.77 -22.64
CA ILE A 24 -6.14 5.36 -23.03
C ILE A 24 -6.79 5.10 -24.39
N ALA A 25 -8.04 5.53 -24.58
CA ALA A 25 -8.75 5.35 -25.84
C ALA A 25 -8.04 6.02 -27.02
N ALA A 26 -7.47 7.22 -26.83
CA ALA A 26 -6.70 7.91 -27.86
C ALA A 26 -5.41 7.16 -28.24
N LEU A 27 -4.73 6.55 -27.27
CA LEU A 27 -3.54 5.73 -27.50
C LEU A 27 -3.90 4.45 -28.26
N HIS A 28 -4.97 3.75 -27.87
CA HIS A 28 -5.46 2.58 -28.58
C HIS A 28 -5.89 2.90 -30.02
N ASN A 29 -6.58 4.03 -30.24
CA ASN A 29 -6.93 4.50 -31.59
C ASN A 29 -5.71 4.78 -32.47
N SER A 30 -4.55 5.02 -31.84
CA SER A 30 -3.27 5.19 -32.52
C SER A 30 -2.47 3.87 -32.65
N GLY A 31 -3.05 2.74 -32.26
CA GLY A 31 -2.40 1.42 -32.30
C GLY A 31 -1.36 1.19 -31.20
N LEU A 32 -1.37 2.00 -30.14
CA LEU A 32 -0.42 1.89 -29.03
C LEU A 32 -1.04 1.11 -27.85
N GLN A 33 -0.24 0.26 -27.22
CA GLN A 33 -0.59 -0.35 -25.94
C GLN A 33 -0.29 0.60 -24.78
N VAL A 34 -1.02 0.43 -23.69
CA VAL A 34 -0.87 1.20 -22.45
C VAL A 34 -0.60 0.26 -21.29
N TYR A 35 0.52 0.47 -20.59
CA TYR A 35 0.81 -0.23 -19.34
C TYR A 35 0.62 0.71 -18.16
N ALA A 36 -0.18 0.29 -17.18
CA ALA A 36 -0.41 1.04 -15.95
C ALA A 36 0.65 0.73 -14.90
N ASP A 37 1.05 1.73 -14.13
CA ASP A 37 1.93 1.53 -12.98
C ASP A 37 1.14 0.92 -11.81
N ALA A 38 1.63 -0.18 -11.24
CA ALA A 38 1.02 -0.87 -10.11
C ALA A 38 1.95 -0.77 -8.89
N VAL A 39 1.57 0.09 -7.94
CA VAL A 39 2.24 0.26 -6.65
C VAL A 39 1.52 -0.60 -5.62
N LEU A 40 2.12 -1.74 -5.28
CA LEU A 40 1.48 -2.75 -4.42
C LEU A 40 2.28 -3.08 -3.15
N ASN A 41 3.51 -2.60 -3.01
CA ASN A 41 4.32 -2.80 -1.79
C ASN A 41 3.65 -2.19 -0.55
N HIS A 42 3.16 -0.96 -0.65
CA HIS A 42 2.75 -0.20 0.53
C HIS A 42 1.51 0.66 0.30
N LYS A 43 0.88 1.05 1.41
CA LYS A 43 -0.16 2.09 1.45
C LYS A 43 0.30 3.24 2.33
N MET A 44 -0.11 4.45 1.96
CA MET A 44 0.19 5.66 2.71
C MET A 44 -1.04 6.52 2.90
N GLY A 45 -1.03 7.29 3.99
CA GLY A 45 -2.12 8.21 4.33
C GLY A 45 -3.37 7.48 4.79
N GLY A 46 -3.23 6.55 5.75
CA GLY A 46 -4.37 5.99 6.49
C GLY A 46 -5.28 7.10 7.00
N ASP A 47 -6.57 6.81 7.04
CA ASP A 47 -7.59 7.78 7.45
C ASP A 47 -7.59 7.95 8.97
N ASP A 48 -7.50 6.85 9.72
CA ASP A 48 -7.50 6.85 11.18
C ASP A 48 -6.33 6.04 11.78
N PRO A 49 -5.85 6.44 12.99
CA PRO A 49 -4.81 5.72 13.68
C PRO A 49 -5.36 4.54 14.50
N GLU A 50 -4.67 3.40 14.45
CA GLU A 50 -4.96 2.22 15.28
C GLU A 50 -3.83 2.00 16.29
N LYS A 51 -4.19 1.45 17.46
CA LYS A 51 -3.22 1.03 18.47
C LYS A 51 -2.94 -0.47 18.33
N VAL A 52 -1.67 -0.82 18.29
CA VAL A 52 -1.22 -2.18 18.06
C VAL A 52 0.12 -2.40 18.75
N MET A 53 0.38 -3.62 19.20
CA MET A 53 1.72 -4.00 19.65
C MET A 53 2.64 -4.18 18.44
N ALA A 54 3.90 -3.76 18.54
CA ALA A 54 4.85 -3.94 17.47
C ALA A 54 6.27 -4.11 18.01
N THR A 55 7.10 -4.85 17.28
CA THR A 55 8.52 -5.04 17.59
C THR A 55 9.34 -4.05 16.77
N PRO A 56 10.13 -3.16 17.39
CA PRO A 56 10.95 -2.21 16.64
C PRO A 56 12.15 -2.92 16.01
N TYR A 57 12.50 -2.53 14.79
CA TYR A 57 13.67 -2.92 14.01
C TYR A 57 14.37 -1.66 13.48
N TRP A 58 15.63 -1.82 13.07
CA TRP A 58 16.37 -0.72 12.47
C TRP A 58 16.12 -0.63 10.97
N GLN A 59 16.06 0.60 10.43
CA GLN A 59 15.94 0.84 8.99
C GLN A 59 17.05 0.23 8.13
N ASN A 60 18.18 -0.15 8.72
CA ASN A 60 19.28 -0.82 8.02
C ASN A 60 19.50 -2.28 8.47
N ASN A 61 18.64 -2.84 9.33
CA ASN A 61 18.81 -4.21 9.82
C ASN A 61 17.49 -4.85 10.29
N ARG A 62 17.00 -5.84 9.51
CA ARG A 62 15.83 -6.69 9.83
C ARG A 62 16.21 -8.02 10.50
N ARG A 63 17.50 -8.27 10.77
CA ARG A 63 17.96 -9.54 11.37
C ARG A 63 17.74 -9.62 12.88
N ALA A 64 17.66 -8.47 13.55
CA ALA A 64 17.51 -8.41 14.99
C ALA A 64 16.64 -7.21 15.39
N PRO A 65 15.71 -7.40 16.35
CA PRO A 65 14.96 -6.30 16.93
C PRO A 65 15.86 -5.22 17.51
N ALA A 66 15.41 -3.97 17.41
CA ALA A 66 16.01 -2.82 18.05
C ALA A 66 15.62 -2.67 19.54
N GLY A 67 14.68 -3.49 20.02
CA GLY A 67 14.14 -3.45 21.38
C GLY A 67 13.02 -4.47 21.58
N PRO A 68 12.45 -4.56 22.80
CA PRO A 68 11.28 -5.39 23.06
C PRO A 68 10.04 -4.85 22.33
N PRO A 69 8.98 -5.67 22.18
CA PRO A 69 7.69 -5.19 21.67
C PRO A 69 7.13 -4.05 22.52
N GLU A 70 6.56 -3.05 21.86
CA GLU A 70 5.93 -1.88 22.47
C GLU A 70 4.59 -1.56 21.81
N GLN A 71 3.71 -0.87 22.52
CA GLN A 71 2.47 -0.36 21.92
C GLN A 71 2.80 0.87 21.09
N ILE A 72 2.39 0.84 19.83
CA ILE A 72 2.48 1.99 18.93
C ILE A 72 1.07 2.50 18.57
N GLN A 73 1.02 3.71 18.03
CA GLN A 73 -0.18 4.24 17.38
C GLN A 73 0.17 4.70 15.97
N THR A 74 -0.50 4.16 14.95
CA THR A 74 -0.12 4.36 13.54
C THR A 74 -1.32 4.37 12.59
N TYR A 75 -1.20 5.07 11.46
CA TYR A 75 -2.30 5.31 10.50
C TYR A 75 -2.49 4.12 9.54
N THR A 76 -3.10 3.06 10.06
CA THR A 76 -3.32 1.79 9.36
C THR A 76 -4.78 1.54 9.00
N HIS A 77 -5.73 2.35 9.48
CA HIS A 77 -7.13 2.22 9.07
C HIS A 77 -7.39 3.00 7.78
N PHE A 78 -7.75 2.31 6.70
CA PHE A 78 -8.17 2.92 5.43
C PHE A 78 -9.62 2.56 5.15
N HIS A 79 -10.53 3.52 5.37
CA HIS A 79 -11.98 3.33 5.20
C HIS A 79 -12.55 4.13 4.01
N PHE A 80 -11.73 4.95 3.35
CA PHE A 80 -12.05 5.59 2.06
C PHE A 80 -13.36 6.40 2.05
N PRO A 81 -13.53 7.40 2.93
CA PRO A 81 -14.81 8.05 3.16
C PRO A 81 -15.42 8.71 1.91
N GLY A 82 -14.59 9.27 1.03
CA GLY A 82 -15.04 9.90 -0.22
C GLY A 82 -15.56 8.91 -1.26
N ARG A 83 -15.06 7.67 -1.23
CA ARG A 83 -15.51 6.57 -2.12
C ARG A 83 -16.64 5.76 -1.50
N GLY A 84 -16.66 5.64 -0.18
CA GLY A 84 -17.47 4.66 0.55
C GLY A 84 -17.22 3.25 0.01
N GLN A 85 -18.29 2.48 -0.12
CA GLN A 85 -18.24 1.08 -0.58
C GLN A 85 -18.31 0.94 -2.11
N LYS A 86 -18.22 2.04 -2.88
CA LYS A 86 -18.26 1.94 -4.34
C LYS A 86 -17.05 1.15 -4.84
N TYR A 87 -17.33 0.15 -5.69
CA TYR A 87 -16.40 -0.83 -6.28
C TYR A 87 -15.83 -1.89 -5.32
N SER A 88 -15.48 -1.52 -4.09
CA SER A 88 -15.01 -2.45 -3.06
C SER A 88 -15.43 -1.94 -1.68
N ALA A 89 -15.95 -2.83 -0.85
CA ALA A 89 -16.27 -2.56 0.55
C ALA A 89 -15.10 -2.91 1.49
N PHE A 90 -13.95 -3.34 0.95
CA PHE A 90 -12.77 -3.70 1.73
C PHE A 90 -12.16 -2.47 2.41
N GLU A 91 -12.01 -2.54 3.72
CA GLU A 91 -11.27 -1.57 4.53
C GLU A 91 -9.95 -2.19 4.99
N TRP A 92 -8.90 -1.38 5.04
CA TRP A 92 -7.59 -1.85 5.50
C TRP A 92 -7.42 -1.53 6.97
N HIS A 93 -6.76 -2.43 7.70
CA HIS A 93 -6.49 -2.32 9.13
C HIS A 93 -5.06 -2.81 9.38
N TRP A 94 -4.53 -2.58 10.57
CA TRP A 94 -3.18 -3.00 10.95
C TRP A 94 -2.89 -4.48 10.66
N TRP A 95 -3.87 -5.37 10.78
CA TRP A 95 -3.68 -6.80 10.50
C TRP A 95 -3.59 -7.14 9.00
N HIS A 96 -3.71 -6.18 8.09
CA HIS A 96 -3.45 -6.38 6.65
C HIS A 96 -2.03 -5.93 6.24
N PHE A 97 -1.21 -5.52 7.20
CA PHE A 97 0.14 -5.02 6.98
C PHE A 97 1.13 -5.80 7.84
N ASP A 98 2.37 -5.93 7.37
CA ASP A 98 3.46 -6.52 8.14
C ASP A 98 4.10 -5.49 9.07
N ALA A 99 4.41 -4.30 8.55
CA ALA A 99 5.19 -3.31 9.26
C ALA A 99 4.87 -1.86 8.87
N VAL A 100 5.26 -0.93 9.75
CA VAL A 100 5.14 0.52 9.56
C VAL A 100 6.40 1.27 9.99
N ASP A 101 6.60 2.52 9.55
CA ASP A 101 7.72 3.39 9.97
C ASP A 101 7.32 4.53 10.92
N TYR A 102 6.02 4.68 11.20
CA TYR A 102 5.54 5.81 12.00
C TYR A 102 4.84 5.34 13.27
N ASN A 103 5.31 5.85 14.41
CA ASN A 103 4.68 5.73 15.71
C ASN A 103 4.30 7.13 16.24
N GLN A 104 3.01 7.44 16.27
CA GLN A 104 2.48 8.70 16.79
C GLN A 104 2.82 8.95 18.26
N LEU A 105 3.10 7.89 19.04
CA LEU A 105 3.49 8.01 20.45
C LEU A 105 4.98 8.39 20.61
N ALA A 106 5.78 8.25 19.56
CA ALA A 106 7.20 8.58 19.52
C ALA A 106 7.60 9.15 18.14
N PRO A 107 7.09 10.34 17.76
CA PRO A 107 7.22 10.87 16.39
C PRO A 107 8.66 11.19 15.98
N ASP A 108 9.58 11.32 16.92
CA ASP A 108 10.99 11.61 16.67
C ASP A 108 11.83 10.34 16.36
N ALA A 109 11.25 9.14 16.50
CA ALA A 109 11.92 7.86 16.27
C ALA A 109 12.01 7.49 14.77
N ALA A 110 12.58 8.39 13.97
CA ALA A 110 12.58 8.31 12.50
C ALA A 110 13.51 7.24 11.90
N ASP A 111 14.27 6.49 12.71
CA ASP A 111 15.19 5.42 12.28
C ASP A 111 14.66 4.00 12.53
N LYS A 112 13.39 3.91 12.95
CA LYS A 112 12.71 2.66 13.30
C LYS A 112 11.72 2.21 12.25
N ILE A 113 11.52 0.90 12.26
CA ILE A 113 10.42 0.20 11.60
C ILE A 113 9.79 -0.69 12.65
N TYR A 114 8.48 -0.81 12.63
CA TYR A 114 7.72 -1.53 13.63
C TYR A 114 7.04 -2.72 12.95
N LEU A 115 7.55 -3.92 13.21
CA LEU A 115 6.90 -5.17 12.80
C LEU A 115 5.68 -5.40 13.67
N LEU A 116 4.49 -5.43 13.07
CA LEU A 116 3.22 -5.49 13.78
C LEU A 116 3.02 -6.85 14.46
N ASP A 117 2.18 -6.88 15.51
CA ASP A 117 1.97 -8.08 16.32
C ASP A 117 1.45 -9.25 15.48
N GLY A 118 2.00 -10.44 15.72
CA GLY A 118 1.66 -11.65 14.95
C GLY A 118 2.13 -11.66 13.49
N LYS A 119 2.86 -10.64 13.03
CA LYS A 119 3.40 -10.54 11.68
C LYS A 119 4.85 -10.99 11.59
N ARG A 120 5.29 -11.22 10.36
CA ARG A 120 6.68 -11.49 9.98
C ARG A 120 6.93 -10.79 8.65
N PHE A 121 8.14 -10.33 8.41
CA PHE A 121 8.45 -9.82 7.07
C PHE A 121 8.27 -10.93 6.03
N ASP A 122 7.63 -10.58 4.92
CA ASP A 122 7.51 -11.45 3.75
C ASP A 122 8.86 -12.05 3.31
N ASP A 123 8.79 -13.24 2.73
CA ASP A 123 9.95 -13.97 2.20
C ASP A 123 10.09 -13.83 0.69
N GLN A 124 11.17 -14.37 0.12
CA GLN A 124 11.51 -14.26 -1.32
C GLN A 124 11.73 -12.83 -1.83
N VAL A 125 12.05 -11.92 -0.91
CA VAL A 125 12.46 -10.54 -1.18
C VAL A 125 13.99 -10.41 -1.29
N ALA A 126 14.47 -9.22 -1.67
CA ALA A 126 15.90 -8.92 -1.63
C ALA A 126 16.47 -9.07 -0.20
N LEU A 127 17.71 -9.54 -0.11
CA LEU A 127 18.38 -9.84 1.17
C LEU A 127 19.18 -8.67 1.76
N ASP A 128 19.17 -7.53 1.07
CA ASP A 128 19.66 -6.26 1.58
C ASP A 128 19.05 -6.00 2.98
N TYR A 129 19.86 -5.47 3.91
CA TYR A 129 19.48 -5.29 5.33
C TYR A 129 18.99 -6.56 6.07
N GLY A 130 19.22 -7.76 5.50
CA GLY A 130 18.80 -9.05 6.02
C GLY A 130 17.45 -9.55 5.49
N ASN A 131 16.50 -8.64 5.32
CA ASN A 131 15.21 -8.83 4.65
C ASN A 131 14.74 -7.42 4.25
N TYR A 132 14.38 -7.25 2.98
CA TYR A 132 13.98 -5.96 2.42
C TYR A 132 12.52 -5.93 1.95
N ALA A 133 11.62 -6.67 2.60
CA ALA A 133 10.18 -6.54 2.37
C ALA A 133 9.73 -5.11 2.69
N TYR A 134 10.06 -4.65 3.90
CA TYR A 134 9.73 -3.28 4.28
C TYR A 134 10.51 -2.23 3.48
N LEU A 135 9.77 -1.39 2.75
CA LEU A 135 10.28 -0.19 2.09
C LEU A 135 9.85 1.12 2.79
N MET A 136 8.54 1.37 2.93
CA MET A 136 7.99 2.62 3.50
C MET A 136 6.48 2.51 3.76
N GLY A 137 5.92 3.36 4.63
CA GLY A 137 4.47 3.45 4.87
C GLY A 137 3.91 2.21 5.59
N CYS A 138 2.72 1.77 5.20
CA CYS A 138 2.12 0.51 5.66
C CYS A 138 2.44 -0.60 4.64
N ASP A 139 3.38 -1.47 5.00
CA ASP A 139 3.89 -2.57 4.17
C ASP A 139 2.86 -3.69 4.10
N LEU A 140 2.37 -4.06 2.91
CA LEU A 140 1.33 -5.08 2.78
C LEU A 140 1.85 -6.46 3.22
N ASP A 141 1.03 -7.20 3.97
CA ASP A 141 1.29 -8.61 4.25
C ASP A 141 0.81 -9.45 3.04
N PHE A 142 1.72 -9.83 2.14
CA PHE A 142 1.38 -10.68 0.99
C PHE A 142 1.23 -12.16 1.36
N GLN A 143 1.41 -12.54 2.62
CA GLN A 143 1.10 -13.88 3.13
C GLN A 143 -0.34 -13.98 3.67
N ASP A 144 -1.03 -12.85 3.85
CA ASP A 144 -2.45 -12.80 4.22
C ASP A 144 -3.37 -13.09 3.01
N PRO A 145 -4.21 -14.14 3.04
CA PRO A 145 -5.15 -14.44 1.97
C PRO A 145 -6.15 -13.31 1.65
N TRP A 146 -6.50 -12.46 2.62
CA TRP A 146 -7.41 -11.34 2.41
C TRP A 146 -6.72 -10.25 1.58
N VAL A 147 -5.45 -9.98 1.86
CA VAL A 147 -4.62 -9.04 1.10
C VAL A 147 -4.42 -9.55 -0.33
N GLN A 148 -4.01 -10.82 -0.48
CA GLN A 148 -3.87 -11.44 -1.81
C GLN A 148 -5.18 -11.37 -2.61
N GLY A 149 -6.31 -11.70 -1.96
CA GLY A 149 -7.63 -11.67 -2.57
C GLY A 149 -8.03 -10.27 -3.04
N GLU A 150 -7.85 -9.24 -2.20
CA GLU A 150 -8.20 -7.87 -2.54
C GLU A 150 -7.29 -7.29 -3.65
N ILE A 151 -5.99 -7.61 -3.64
CA ILE A 151 -5.07 -7.18 -4.70
C ILE A 151 -5.42 -7.82 -6.05
N VAL A 152 -5.76 -9.11 -6.06
CA VAL A 152 -6.22 -9.79 -7.28
C VAL A 152 -7.57 -9.23 -7.75
N TYR A 153 -8.49 -8.95 -6.83
CA TYR A 153 -9.76 -8.31 -7.15
C TYR A 153 -9.54 -6.93 -7.79
N TRP A 154 -8.71 -6.09 -7.17
CA TRP A 154 -8.35 -4.77 -7.69
C TRP A 154 -7.71 -4.88 -9.08
N GLY A 155 -6.78 -5.80 -9.30
CA GLY A 155 -6.09 -5.95 -10.59
C GLY A 155 -7.05 -6.29 -11.73
N LYS A 156 -7.97 -7.24 -11.51
CA LYS A 156 -9.03 -7.58 -12.48
C LYS A 156 -9.97 -6.41 -12.72
N TRP A 157 -10.45 -5.79 -11.64
CA TRP A 157 -11.31 -4.61 -11.73
C TRP A 157 -10.63 -3.48 -12.50
N PHE A 158 -9.34 -3.23 -12.27
CA PHE A 158 -8.60 -2.15 -12.92
C PHE A 158 -8.49 -2.39 -14.43
N LEU A 159 -8.17 -3.62 -14.84
CA LEU A 159 -8.15 -4.01 -16.26
C LEU A 159 -9.53 -3.81 -16.89
N ASP A 160 -10.59 -4.32 -16.26
CA ASP A 160 -11.96 -4.23 -16.77
C ASP A 160 -12.46 -2.77 -16.87
N GLN A 161 -12.08 -1.93 -15.91
CA GLN A 161 -12.55 -0.53 -15.86
C GLN A 161 -11.79 0.41 -16.78
N THR A 162 -10.55 0.10 -17.13
CA THR A 162 -9.64 1.02 -17.83
C THR A 162 -9.28 0.56 -19.23
N GLY A 163 -9.27 -0.76 -19.47
CA GLY A 163 -8.85 -1.35 -20.73
C GLY A 163 -7.35 -1.30 -20.98
N VAL A 164 -6.51 -0.98 -19.98
CA VAL A 164 -5.04 -1.04 -20.16
C VAL A 164 -4.57 -2.44 -20.52
N ASP A 165 -3.46 -2.53 -21.24
CA ASP A 165 -2.96 -3.77 -21.85
C ASP A 165 -2.00 -4.56 -20.95
N GLY A 166 -1.63 -3.99 -19.79
CA GLY A 166 -0.72 -4.62 -18.85
C GLY A 166 -0.28 -3.69 -17.73
N PHE A 167 0.69 -4.17 -16.95
CA PHE A 167 1.23 -3.45 -15.81
C PHE A 167 2.74 -3.31 -15.87
N ARG A 168 3.23 -2.17 -15.39
CA ARG A 168 4.59 -2.01 -14.85
C ARG A 168 4.49 -2.19 -13.35
N LEU A 169 5.19 -3.18 -12.79
CA LEU A 169 5.18 -3.45 -11.36
C LEU A 169 6.24 -2.60 -10.66
N ASP A 170 5.82 -1.79 -9.71
CA ASP A 170 6.74 -1.02 -8.88
C ASP A 170 7.36 -1.89 -7.79
N ALA A 171 8.58 -1.54 -7.37
CA ALA A 171 9.17 -2.03 -6.12
C ALA A 171 9.31 -3.57 -5.96
N VAL A 172 9.28 -4.38 -7.02
CA VAL A 172 9.23 -5.87 -6.98
C VAL A 172 10.33 -6.62 -6.21
N LYS A 173 11.37 -5.93 -5.74
CA LYS A 173 12.44 -6.53 -4.91
C LYS A 173 12.08 -6.54 -3.41
N HIS A 174 11.02 -5.83 -3.08
CA HIS A 174 10.40 -5.67 -1.77
C HIS A 174 9.13 -6.51 -1.75
#